data_AF-A0A9D8BSL5-F1
#
_entry.id   AF-A0A9D8BSL5-F1
#
_cell.length_a   1.000
_cell.length_b   1.000
_cell.length_c   1.000
_cell.angle_alpha   90.00
_cell.angle_beta   90.00
_cell.angle_gamma   90.00
#
_symmetry.space_group_name_H-M   'P 1'
#
loop_
_entity.id
_entity.type
_entity.pdbx_description
1 polymer ?
#
loop_
_entity_poly.entity_id
_entity_poly.type
_entity_poly.pdbx_seq_one_letter_code
_entity_poly.pdbx_strand_id
1 'polypeptide(L)' 'MRKYLDGQPFSCDGSKYANVEDGRMGILFVSKAVESSDKGGAWVAL' A
#
# COMPACT_ATOMS: atom_id res chain seq x y z
N MET A 1 11.89 -18.31 5.24
CA MET A 1 12.64 -18.83 4.07
C MET A 1 11.75 -18.72 2.84
N ARG A 2 12.23 -18.17 1.71
CA ARG A 2 11.37 -17.96 0.52
C ARG A 2 11.34 -19.27 -0.29
N LYS A 3 10.17 -19.91 -0.43
CA LYS A 3 10.01 -21.23 -1.08
C LYS A 3 10.63 -21.35 -2.48
N TYR A 4 10.69 -20.26 -3.26
CA TYR A 4 11.33 -20.28 -4.58
C TYR A 4 12.85 -20.50 -4.52
N LEU A 5 13.52 -20.13 -3.41
CA LEU A 5 14.95 -20.37 -3.21
C LEU A 5 15.26 -21.85 -2.97
N ASP A 6 14.27 -22.62 -2.51
CA ASP A 6 14.41 -24.02 -2.15
C ASP A 6 13.97 -24.97 -3.29
N GLY A 7 13.71 -24.42 -4.49
CA GLY A 7 13.24 -25.19 -5.65
C GLY A 7 11.86 -25.84 -5.47
N GLN A 8 11.14 -25.50 -4.41
CA GLN A 8 9.82 -26.05 -4.12
C GLN A 8 8.73 -25.35 -4.94
N PRO A 9 7.62 -26.05 -5.27
CA PRO A 9 6.48 -25.44 -5.93
C PRO A 9 6.00 -24.20 -5.17
N PHE A 10 6.12 -23.05 -5.82
CA PHE A 10 5.67 -21.77 -5.30
C PHE A 10 4.26 -21.50 -5.83
N SER A 11 3.25 -21.76 -4.99
CA SER A 11 1.88 -21.34 -5.26
C SER A 11 1.71 -19.92 -4.72
N CYS A 12 1.53 -18.95 -5.62
CA CYS A 12 1.27 -17.57 -5.33
C CYS A 12 0.10 -17.11 -6.20
N ASP A 13 -1.00 -16.80 -5.54
CA ASP A 13 -2.23 -16.27 -6.13
C ASP A 13 -2.17 -14.75 -6.36
N GLY A 14 -1.03 -14.12 -6.06
CA GLY A 14 -0.83 -12.67 -6.16
C GLY A 14 -1.59 -11.84 -5.12
N SER A 15 -2.54 -12.43 -4.38
CA SER A 15 -3.45 -11.72 -3.47
C SER A 15 -2.76 -11.10 -2.25
N LYS A 16 -1.55 -11.57 -1.93
CA LYS A 16 -0.74 -11.12 -0.79
C LYS A 16 0.32 -10.08 -1.17
N TYR A 17 0.38 -9.68 -2.43
CA TYR A 17 1.31 -8.65 -2.91
C TYR A 17 0.56 -7.36 -3.17
N ALA A 18 1.16 -6.24 -2.75
CA ALA A 18 0.63 -4.93 -3.07
C ALA A 18 0.53 -4.77 -4.59
N ASN A 19 -0.65 -4.40 -5.06
CA ASN A 19 -0.90 -4.09 -6.45
C ASN A 19 -0.83 -2.57 -6.69
N VAL A 20 -1.10 -2.15 -7.93
CA VAL A 20 -1.03 -0.74 -8.32
C VAL A 20 -2.06 0.12 -7.58
N GLU A 21 -3.25 -0.40 -7.32
CA GLU A 21 -4.30 0.31 -6.58
C GLU A 21 -3.92 0.50 -5.11
N ASP A 22 -3.31 -0.51 -4.48
CA ASP A 22 -2.77 -0.39 -3.13
C ASP A 22 -1.71 0.73 -3.06
N GLY A 23 -0.83 0.78 -4.07
CA GLY A 23 0.17 1.85 -4.20
C GLY A 23 -0.45 3.23 -4.37
N ARG A 24 -1.47 3.35 -5.24
CA ARG A 24 -2.20 4.59 -5.46
C ARG A 24 -2.91 5.08 -4.20
N MET A 25 -3.53 4.17 -3.44
CA MET A 25 -4.17 4.48 -2.16
C MET A 25 -3.15 4.95 -1.11
N GLY A 26 -1.95 4.36 -1.06
CA GLY A 26 -0.89 4.81 -0.18
C GLY A 26 -0.44 6.25 -0.47
N ILE A 27 -0.26 6.59 -1.75
CA ILE A 27 0.09 7.97 -2.17
C ILE A 27 -1.03 8.96 -1.81
N LEU A 28 -2.28 8.58 -2.06
CA LEU A 28 -3.44 9.40 -1.70
C LEU A 28 -3.50 9.66 -0.19
N PHE A 29 -3.28 8.64 0.63
CA PHE A 29 -3.25 8.76 2.09
C PHE A 29 -2.19 9.76 2.56
N VAL A 30 -0.95 9.64 2.08
CA VAL A 30 0.15 10.57 2.43
C VAL A 30 -0.22 12.00 2.03
N SER A 31 -0.77 12.18 0.83
CA SER A 31 -1.17 13.49 0.33
C SER A 31 -2.23 14.15 1.22
N LYS A 32 -3.24 13.38 1.65
CA LYS A 32 -4.30 13.86 2.55
C LYS A 32 -3.81 14.12 3.97
N ALA A 33 -2.85 13.34 4.46
CA ALA A 33 -2.22 13.59 5.76
C ALA A 33 -1.46 14.93 5.76
N VAL A 34 -0.74 15.24 4.68
CA VAL A 34 -0.08 16.55 4.52
C VAL A 34 -1.10 17.68 4.43
N GLU A 35 -2.16 17.51 3.62
CA GLU A 35 -3.26 18.51 3.52
C GLU A 35 -3.92 18.77 4.88
N SER A 36 -4.15 17.72 5.68
CA SER A 36 -4.70 17.83 7.03
C SER A 36 -3.74 18.58 7.95
N SER A 37 -2.44 18.24 7.91
CA SER A 37 -1.39 18.91 8.70
C SER A 37 -1.32 20.40 8.40
N ASP A 38 -1.34 20.80 7.12
CA ASP A 38 -1.33 22.20 6.69
C ASP A 38 -2.57 22.97 7.17
N LYS A 39 -3.70 22.26 7.38
CA LYS A 39 -4.95 22.80 7.93
C LYS A 39 -5.06 22.65 9.45
N GLY A 40 -3.95 22.42 10.15
CA GLY A 40 -3.92 22.31 11.60
C GLY A 40 -4.58 21.03 12.14
N GLY A 41 -4.52 19.94 11.38
CA GLY A 41 -5.12 18.65 11.75
C GLY A 41 -6.62 18.57 11.45
N ALA A 42 -7.14 19.39 10.54
CA ALA A 42 -8.55 19.36 10.15
C ALA A 42 -8.89 18.09 9.37
N TRP A 43 -10.14 17.65 9.48
CA TRP A 43 -10.69 16.60 8.63
C TRP A 43 -10.72 17.07 7.17
N VAL A 44 -10.17 16.25 6.26
CA VAL A 44 -10.14 16.51 4.82
C VAL A 44 -10.89 15.42 4.08
N ALA A 45 -11.62 15.81 3.03
CA ALA A 45 -12.34 14.88 2.19
C ALA A 45 -11.35 14.02 1.37
N LEU A 46 -11.76 12.77 1.12
CA LEU A 46 -11.07 11.84 0.22
C LEU A 46 -11.19 12.32 -1.23
#